data_AF-B2G197-F1
#
_entry.id   AF-B2G197-F1
#
_cell.length_a   1.000
_cell.length_b   1.000
_cell.length_c   1.000
_cell.angle_alpha   90.00
_cell.angle_beta   90.00
_cell.angle_gamma   90.00
#
_symmetry.space_group_name_H-M   'P 1'
#
loop_
_entity.id
_entity.type
_entity.pdbx_description
1 polymer ?
#
loop_
_entity_poly.entity_id
_entity_poly.type
_entity_poly.pdbx_seq_one_letter_code
_entity_poly.pdbx_strand_id
1 'polypeptide(L)'
;GLVYIKTNSALKRSILKDLVEMCRGVQHPLRGLFLRNYLLQCTRNILPDTMHVGASGDENEGTVIDAIDFVLTNFAEMNKLWVRIQHQGHSSERARREKEREELKILVGTNLVRLSQLESATLDIYQRLILPGILEQVVSCRDAIAQEYLMECIIQVFPDEFHLQTLDPFLKSCAQLQPGVNVKNIIISLIDRLALYNQRNGKVTQTSAGTTEIISAIP
;
A
#
# COMPACT_ATOMS: atom_id res chain seq x y z
N GLY A 1 8.61 21.41 -8.71
CA GLY A 1 8.40 20.39 -7.68
C GLY A 1 9.72 19.93 -7.06
N LEU A 2 10.25 18.79 -7.50
CA LEU A 2 11.37 18.09 -6.83
C LEU A 2 12.63 18.94 -6.62
N VAL A 3 13.04 19.73 -7.61
CA VAL A 3 14.20 20.61 -7.49
C VAL A 3 13.99 21.64 -6.37
N TYR A 4 12.79 22.22 -6.28
CA TYR A 4 12.45 23.17 -5.21
C TYR A 4 12.50 22.53 -3.83
N ILE A 5 12.02 21.28 -3.68
CA ILE A 5 12.11 20.53 -2.42
C ILE A 5 13.57 20.31 -2.01
N LYS A 6 14.45 20.02 -2.97
CA LYS A 6 15.89 19.84 -2.70
C LYS A 6 16.60 21.13 -2.32
N THR A 7 16.20 22.25 -2.91
CA THR A 7 16.79 23.57 -2.63
C THR A 7 16.23 24.21 -1.36
N ASN A 8 14.97 23.91 -1.01
CA ASN A 8 14.30 24.44 0.16
C ASN A 8 13.41 23.36 0.81
N SER A 9 13.93 22.73 1.87
CA SER A 9 13.24 21.65 2.59
C SER A 9 11.99 22.12 3.32
N ALA A 10 11.91 23.41 3.69
CA ALA A 10 10.74 24.01 4.31
C ALA A 10 9.52 24.07 3.38
N LEU A 11 9.67 23.84 2.07
CA LEU A 11 8.54 23.78 1.15
C LEU A 11 8.13 22.34 0.82
N LYS A 12 8.76 21.34 1.44
CA LYS A 12 8.56 19.92 1.11
C LYS A 12 7.10 19.51 1.27
N ARG A 13 6.50 19.77 2.43
CA ARG A 13 5.11 19.40 2.72
C ARG A 13 4.11 20.05 1.76
N SER A 14 4.22 21.36 1.56
CA SER A 14 3.31 22.12 0.70
C SER A 14 3.43 21.73 -0.77
N ILE A 15 4.66 21.56 -1.27
CA ILE A 15 4.89 21.14 -2.67
C ILE A 15 4.40 19.71 -2.89
N LEU A 16 4.63 18.77 -1.98
CA LEU A 16 4.13 17.40 -2.14
C LEU A 16 2.60 17.37 -2.21
N LYS A 17 1.93 18.12 -1.32
CA LYS A 17 0.47 18.26 -1.33
C LYS A 17 -0.03 18.89 -2.63
N ASP A 18 0.58 19.99 -3.07
CA ASP A 18 0.20 20.66 -4.33
C ASP A 18 0.39 19.73 -5.55
N LEU A 19 1.51 19.01 -5.64
CA LEU A 19 1.78 18.10 -6.75
C LEU A 19 0.71 16.99 -6.87
N VAL A 20 0.29 16.37 -5.76
CA VAL A 20 -0.72 15.30 -5.80
C VAL A 20 -2.13 15.85 -6.10
N GLU A 21 -2.45 17.05 -5.60
CA GLU A 21 -3.71 17.73 -5.86
C GLU A 21 -3.82 18.20 -7.31
N MET A 22 -2.77 18.83 -7.84
CA MET A 22 -2.74 19.32 -9.23
C MET A 22 -2.77 18.18 -10.26
N CYS A 23 -2.30 16.98 -9.91
CA CYS A 23 -2.47 15.79 -10.76
C CYS A 23 -3.94 15.41 -10.98
N ARG A 24 -4.90 15.93 -10.20
CA ARG A 24 -6.34 15.79 -10.47
C ARG A 24 -6.77 16.46 -11.78
N GLY A 25 -5.97 17.36 -12.35
CA GLY A 25 -6.25 17.96 -13.66
C GLY A 25 -6.26 16.94 -14.83
N VAL A 26 -5.60 15.78 -14.68
CA VAL A 26 -5.53 14.76 -15.74
C VAL A 26 -6.51 13.62 -15.44
N GLN A 27 -7.72 13.73 -16.00
CA GLN A 27 -8.81 12.76 -15.80
C GLN A 27 -8.82 11.59 -16.80
N HIS A 28 -8.00 11.64 -17.85
CA HIS A 28 -7.86 10.56 -18.81
C HIS A 28 -7.19 9.34 -18.12
N PRO A 29 -7.83 8.15 -18.04
CA PRO A 29 -7.33 7.03 -17.24
C PRO A 29 -5.89 6.62 -17.47
N LEU A 30 -5.52 6.30 -18.72
CA LEU A 30 -4.17 5.84 -19.04
C LEU A 30 -3.11 6.89 -18.72
N ARG A 31 -3.28 8.12 -19.23
CA ARG A 31 -2.37 9.25 -19.00
C ARG A 31 -2.26 9.60 -17.52
N GLY A 32 -3.38 9.61 -16.81
CA GLY A 32 -3.44 9.89 -15.38
C GLY A 32 -2.73 8.82 -14.55
N LEU A 33 -2.89 7.54 -14.87
CA LEU A 33 -2.17 6.45 -14.21
C LEU A 33 -0.66 6.58 -14.39
N PHE A 34 -0.17 6.81 -15.61
CA PHE A 34 1.26 6.96 -15.85
C PHE A 34 1.84 8.24 -15.21
N LEU A 35 1.13 9.36 -15.27
CA LEU A 35 1.54 10.60 -14.60
C LEU A 35 1.67 10.42 -13.09
N ARG A 36 0.66 9.80 -12.46
CA ARG A 36 0.65 9.54 -11.01
C ARG A 36 1.69 8.51 -10.59
N ASN A 37 1.93 7.49 -11.41
CA ASN A 37 3.01 6.54 -11.17
C ASN A 37 4.39 7.21 -11.30
N TYR A 38 4.58 8.07 -12.30
CA TYR A 38 5.79 8.87 -12.45
C TYR A 38 6.03 9.78 -11.25
N LEU A 39 4.98 10.48 -10.78
CA LEU A 39 5.03 11.28 -9.55
C LEU A 39 5.53 10.44 -8.37
N LEU A 40 4.92 9.27 -8.13
CA LEU A 40 5.28 8.37 -7.05
C LEU A 40 6.73 7.86 -7.14
N GLN A 41 7.22 7.61 -8.36
CA GLN A 41 8.61 7.21 -8.59
C GLN A 41 9.58 8.36 -8.29
N CYS A 42 9.25 9.57 -8.72
CA CYS A 42 10.10 10.73 -8.48
C CYS A 42 10.15 11.14 -7.00
N THR A 43 9.05 10.99 -6.26
CA THR A 43 8.99 11.38 -4.85
C THR A 43 9.55 10.32 -3.91
N ARG A 44 9.85 9.10 -4.40
CA ARG A 44 10.36 7.96 -3.61
C ARG A 44 11.39 8.33 -2.54
N ASN A 45 12.44 9.07 -2.91
CA ASN A 45 13.58 9.35 -2.04
C ASN A 45 13.44 10.66 -1.24
N ILE A 46 12.29 11.33 -1.32
CA ILE A 46 12.06 12.63 -0.69
C ILE A 46 10.79 12.68 0.16
N LEU A 47 10.04 11.59 0.26
CA LEU A 47 8.90 11.52 1.17
C LEU A 47 9.41 11.66 2.62
N PRO A 48 8.73 12.44 3.47
CA PRO A 48 9.03 12.48 4.88
C PRO A 48 8.80 11.10 5.51
N ASP A 49 9.72 10.66 6.36
CA ASP A 49 9.65 9.34 7.02
C ASP A 49 10.12 9.43 8.47
N THR A 50 9.64 10.44 9.18
CA THR A 50 9.89 10.65 10.61
C THR A 50 8.57 10.90 11.35
N MET A 51 8.49 10.42 12.60
CA MET A 51 7.35 10.64 13.51
C MET A 51 7.26 12.08 14.01
N HIS A 52 8.40 12.70 14.29
CA HIS A 52 8.47 14.03 14.84
C HIS A 52 9.28 14.93 13.92
N VAL A 53 8.83 16.17 13.80
CA VAL A 53 9.67 17.28 13.32
C VAL A 53 10.71 17.49 14.43
N GLY A 54 12.00 17.34 14.11
CA GLY A 54 13.06 17.42 15.13
C GLY A 54 13.05 18.74 15.90
N ALA A 55 13.73 18.81 17.05
CA ALA A 55 13.81 20.03 17.87
C ALA A 55 14.43 21.24 17.16
N SER A 56 15.12 21.01 16.03
CA SER A 56 15.67 22.00 15.10
C SER A 56 14.92 22.07 13.75
N GLY A 57 13.83 21.32 13.61
CA GLY A 57 13.16 21.06 12.35
C GLY A 57 12.04 22.06 12.07
N ASP A 58 12.04 22.57 10.84
CA ASP A 58 10.95 23.38 10.32
C ASP A 58 9.70 22.48 10.20
N GLU A 59 8.59 22.84 10.87
CA GLU A 59 7.30 22.10 10.81
C GLU A 59 6.85 21.85 9.36
N ASN A 60 7.34 22.66 8.43
CA ASN A 60 7.02 22.57 7.02
C ASN A 60 7.77 21.47 6.25
N GLU A 61 8.71 20.75 6.88
CA GLU A 61 9.31 19.57 6.27
C GLU A 61 8.33 18.39 6.18
N GLY A 62 7.30 18.36 7.04
CA GLY A 62 6.31 17.29 7.10
C GLY A 62 6.81 16.04 7.83
N THR A 63 5.87 15.13 8.09
CA THR A 63 6.05 13.89 8.84
C THR A 63 5.64 12.68 7.99
N VAL A 64 5.90 11.46 8.47
CA VAL A 64 5.42 10.25 7.77
C VAL A 64 3.90 10.24 7.58
N ILE A 65 3.14 10.95 8.42
CA ILE A 65 1.68 11.09 8.23
C ILE A 65 1.38 11.85 6.94
N ASP A 66 2.11 12.92 6.64
CA ASP A 66 1.95 13.65 5.38
C ASP A 66 2.36 12.79 4.17
N ALA A 67 3.36 11.91 4.32
CA ALA A 67 3.72 10.94 3.28
C ALA A 67 2.63 9.88 3.07
N ILE A 68 2.04 9.36 4.15
CA ILE A 68 0.93 8.41 4.09
C ILE A 68 -0.27 9.04 3.39
N ASP A 69 -0.66 10.25 3.78
CA ASP A 69 -1.77 10.99 3.16
C ASP A 69 -1.52 11.27 1.68
N PHE A 70 -0.30 11.65 1.32
CA PHE A 70 0.11 11.82 -0.08
C PHE A 70 -0.07 10.54 -0.89
N VAL A 71 0.44 9.41 -0.37
CA VAL A 71 0.38 8.13 -1.09
C VAL A 71 -1.04 7.56 -1.12
N LEU A 72 -1.82 7.65 -0.04
CA LEU A 72 -3.22 7.22 -0.01
C LEU A 72 -4.10 8.06 -0.95
N THR A 73 -3.88 9.37 -1.02
CA THR A 73 -4.57 10.24 -1.98
C THR A 73 -4.23 9.83 -3.40
N ASN A 74 -2.95 9.57 -3.69
CA ASN A 74 -2.53 9.15 -5.02
C ASN A 74 -3.10 7.77 -5.38
N PHE A 75 -3.07 6.82 -4.43
CA PHE A 75 -3.66 5.49 -4.56
C PHE A 75 -5.15 5.55 -4.88
N ALA A 76 -5.93 6.33 -4.11
CA ALA A 76 -7.37 6.48 -4.32
C ALA A 76 -7.67 6.99 -5.74
N GLU A 77 -6.96 8.02 -6.19
CA GLU A 77 -7.15 8.57 -7.54
C GLU A 77 -6.69 7.61 -8.64
N MET A 78 -5.57 6.89 -8.44
CA MET A 78 -5.13 5.85 -9.39
C MET A 78 -6.13 4.69 -9.46
N ASN A 79 -6.66 4.23 -8.34
CA ASN A 79 -7.68 3.18 -8.31
C ASN A 79 -8.96 3.62 -9.05
N LYS A 80 -9.43 4.86 -8.82
CA LYS A 80 -10.57 5.43 -9.55
C LYS A 80 -10.32 5.48 -11.07
N LEU A 81 -9.14 5.93 -11.50
CA LEU A 81 -8.78 5.98 -12.92
C LEU A 81 -8.73 4.57 -13.51
N TRP A 82 -8.13 3.61 -12.80
CA TRP A 82 -8.01 2.24 -13.24
C TRP A 82 -9.37 1.55 -13.39
N VAL A 83 -10.28 1.71 -12.42
CA VAL A 83 -11.66 1.21 -12.51
C VAL A 83 -12.42 1.91 -13.63
N ARG A 84 -12.19 3.22 -13.86
CA ARG A 84 -12.83 3.96 -14.95
C ARG A 84 -12.54 3.37 -16.33
N ILE A 85 -11.39 2.73 -16.55
CA ILE A 85 -11.07 2.02 -17.81
C ILE A 85 -12.16 0.98 -18.15
N GLN A 86 -12.75 0.34 -17.13
CA GLN A 86 -13.85 -0.63 -17.28
C GLN A 86 -15.12 -0.04 -17.89
N HIS A 87 -15.24 1.28 -17.98
CA HIS A 87 -16.42 1.95 -18.52
C HIS A 87 -16.11 2.83 -19.73
N GLN A 88 -14.87 2.86 -20.21
CA GLN A 88 -14.51 3.59 -21.43
C GLN A 88 -14.75 2.76 -22.69
N GLY A 89 -15.20 3.41 -23.77
CA GLY A 89 -15.37 2.78 -25.08
C GLY A 89 -16.61 1.90 -25.18
N HIS A 90 -16.68 1.11 -26.25
CA HIS A 90 -17.86 0.29 -26.52
C HIS A 90 -17.89 -1.00 -25.67
N SER A 91 -19.08 -1.57 -25.49
CA SER A 91 -19.29 -2.82 -24.76
C SER A 91 -18.60 -4.02 -25.41
N SER A 92 -18.45 -4.02 -26.73
CA SER A 92 -17.73 -5.06 -27.48
C SER A 92 -16.24 -5.14 -27.13
N GLU A 93 -15.65 -4.04 -26.66
CA GLU A 93 -14.23 -3.97 -26.30
C GLU A 93 -13.96 -4.37 -24.84
N ARG A 94 -14.97 -4.85 -24.11
CA ARG A 94 -14.86 -5.16 -22.67
C ARG A 94 -13.72 -6.12 -22.35
N ALA A 95 -13.62 -7.24 -23.07
CA ALA A 95 -12.56 -8.23 -22.85
C ALA A 95 -11.15 -7.65 -23.09
N ARG A 96 -11.00 -6.78 -24.10
CA ARG A 96 -9.72 -6.09 -24.35
C ARG A 96 -9.36 -5.18 -23.16
N ARG A 97 -10.33 -4.42 -22.65
CA ARG A 97 -10.13 -3.51 -21.51
C ARG A 97 -9.82 -4.24 -20.22
N GLU A 98 -10.44 -5.38 -19.96
CA GLU A 98 -10.12 -6.21 -18.80
C GLU A 98 -8.66 -6.70 -18.87
N LYS A 99 -8.18 -7.12 -20.04
CA LYS A 99 -6.77 -7.48 -20.25
C LYS A 99 -5.82 -6.29 -20.06
N GLU A 100 -6.14 -5.14 -20.65
CA GLU A 100 -5.33 -3.91 -20.46
C GLU A 100 -5.29 -3.50 -18.98
N ARG A 101 -6.40 -3.62 -18.26
CA ARG A 101 -6.46 -3.35 -16.82
C ARG A 101 -5.58 -4.30 -16.03
N GLU A 102 -5.55 -5.57 -16.40
CA GLU A 102 -4.70 -6.58 -15.77
C GLU A 102 -3.20 -6.25 -15.93
N GLU A 103 -2.80 -5.75 -17.10
CA GLU A 103 -1.41 -5.30 -17.36
C GLU A 103 -1.05 -4.05 -16.54
N LEU A 104 -2.01 -3.16 -16.29
CA LEU A 104 -1.79 -1.88 -15.59
C LEU A 104 -1.92 -1.96 -14.07
N LYS A 105 -2.40 -3.08 -13.51
CA LYS A 105 -2.66 -3.23 -12.05
C LYS A 105 -1.44 -2.92 -11.18
N ILE A 106 -0.23 -3.23 -11.68
CA ILE A 106 1.03 -2.98 -10.98
C ILE A 106 1.27 -1.49 -10.70
N LEU A 107 0.79 -0.59 -11.55
CA LEU A 107 0.91 0.86 -11.34
C LEU A 107 0.16 1.28 -10.08
N VAL A 108 -1.04 0.72 -9.85
CA VAL A 108 -1.83 1.00 -8.65
C VAL A 108 -1.18 0.38 -7.42
N GLY A 109 -0.77 -0.90 -7.51
CA GLY A 109 -0.13 -1.62 -6.40
C GLY A 109 1.20 -1.03 -5.94
N THR A 110 1.92 -0.31 -6.81
CA THR A 110 3.16 0.40 -6.43
C THR A 110 2.94 1.41 -5.31
N ASN A 111 1.71 1.95 -5.12
CA ASN A 111 1.39 2.80 -3.98
C ASN A 111 1.42 2.01 -2.66
N LEU A 112 0.91 0.78 -2.63
CA LEU A 112 0.95 -0.07 -1.43
C LEU A 112 2.39 -0.44 -1.09
N VAL A 113 3.20 -0.74 -2.11
CA VAL A 113 4.64 -0.98 -1.96
C VAL A 113 5.35 0.26 -1.41
N ARG A 114 4.94 1.46 -1.82
CA ARG A 114 5.48 2.70 -1.26
C ARG A 114 5.14 2.85 0.22
N LEU A 115 3.91 2.53 0.62
CA LEU A 115 3.46 2.60 2.02
C LEU A 115 4.22 1.61 2.91
N SER A 116 4.47 0.38 2.45
CA SER A 116 5.23 -0.60 3.24
C SER A 116 6.73 -0.30 3.36
N GLN A 117 7.24 0.61 2.55
CA GLN A 117 8.64 1.06 2.59
C GLN A 117 8.86 2.24 3.55
N LEU A 118 7.81 2.80 4.17
CA LEU A 118 7.95 3.85 5.17
C LEU A 118 8.40 3.22 6.50
N GLU A 119 9.63 3.48 6.92
CA GLU A 119 10.23 2.87 8.11
C GLU A 119 9.57 3.35 9.40
N SER A 120 9.11 4.62 9.42
CA SER A 120 8.40 5.18 10.57
C SER A 120 6.93 4.75 10.66
N ALA A 121 6.41 4.00 9.67
CA ALA A 121 5.03 3.51 9.70
C ALA A 121 4.90 2.29 10.64
N THR A 122 4.62 2.58 11.91
CA THR A 122 4.43 1.56 12.95
C THR A 122 3.15 0.76 12.75
N LEU A 123 3.02 -0.36 13.48
CA LEU A 123 1.80 -1.16 13.51
C LEU A 123 0.56 -0.32 13.88
N ASP A 124 0.67 0.60 14.84
CA ASP A 124 -0.46 1.46 15.25
C ASP A 124 -0.94 2.33 14.09
N ILE A 125 0.00 2.91 13.35
CA ILE A 125 -0.28 3.73 12.15
C ILE A 125 -0.90 2.87 11.06
N TYR A 126 -0.39 1.65 10.88
CA TYR A 126 -0.98 0.72 9.92
C TYR A 126 -2.44 0.40 10.25
N GLN A 127 -2.72 0.06 11.52
CA GLN A 127 -4.05 -0.29 12.00
C GLN A 127 -5.05 0.88 11.91
N ARG A 128 -4.60 2.09 12.21
CA ARG A 128 -5.49 3.27 12.35
C ARG A 128 -5.65 4.07 11.07
N LEU A 129 -4.63 4.09 10.20
CA LEU A 129 -4.59 4.98 9.04
C LEU A 129 -4.42 4.21 7.72
N ILE A 130 -3.34 3.45 7.58
CA ILE A 130 -2.98 2.85 6.29
C ILE A 130 -3.99 1.79 5.85
N LEU A 131 -4.23 0.77 6.68
CA LEU A 131 -5.12 -0.33 6.33
C LEU A 131 -6.57 0.15 6.14
N PRO A 132 -7.17 0.94 7.05
CA PRO A 132 -8.50 1.49 6.82
C PRO A 132 -8.60 2.30 5.53
N GLY A 133 -7.62 3.16 5.25
CA GLY A 133 -7.59 3.96 4.02
C GLY A 133 -7.52 3.11 2.75
N ILE A 134 -6.77 2.01 2.77
CA ILE A 134 -6.73 1.06 1.64
C ILE A 134 -8.05 0.30 1.51
N LEU A 135 -8.54 -0.30 2.60
CA LEU A 135 -9.77 -1.11 2.60
C LEU A 135 -11.00 -0.31 2.21
N GLU A 136 -11.08 0.97 2.60
CA GLU A 136 -12.15 1.87 2.16
C GLU A 136 -12.20 1.97 0.64
N GLN A 137 -11.05 2.16 -0.03
CA GLN A 137 -11.01 2.23 -1.49
C GLN A 137 -11.32 0.89 -2.15
N VAL A 138 -10.87 -0.22 -1.55
CA VAL A 138 -11.16 -1.58 -2.05
C VAL A 138 -12.65 -1.87 -2.01
N VAL A 139 -13.32 -1.63 -0.88
CA VAL A 139 -14.77 -1.89 -0.75
C VAL A 139 -15.56 -0.91 -1.63
N SER A 140 -15.19 0.37 -1.63
CA SER A 140 -15.93 1.42 -2.33
C SER A 140 -15.84 1.35 -3.85
N CYS A 141 -14.79 0.74 -4.41
CA CYS A 141 -14.61 0.73 -5.87
C CYS A 141 -15.59 -0.20 -6.61
N ARG A 142 -16.20 -1.18 -5.91
CA ARG A 142 -17.20 -2.12 -6.44
C ARG A 142 -16.81 -2.79 -7.77
N ASP A 143 -15.51 -3.08 -7.95
CA ASP A 143 -14.97 -3.72 -9.15
C ASP A 143 -14.18 -4.98 -8.77
N ALA A 144 -14.56 -6.13 -9.35
CA ALA A 144 -14.03 -7.43 -8.94
C ALA A 144 -12.53 -7.58 -9.22
N ILE A 145 -12.05 -7.13 -10.39
CA ILE A 145 -10.63 -7.21 -10.77
C ILE A 145 -9.79 -6.37 -9.79
N ALA A 146 -10.25 -5.16 -9.49
CA ALA A 146 -9.56 -4.28 -8.56
C ALA A 146 -9.55 -4.84 -7.14
N GLN A 147 -10.70 -5.33 -6.66
CA GLN A 147 -10.82 -5.89 -5.33
C GLN A 147 -9.95 -7.12 -5.13
N GLU A 148 -9.99 -8.07 -6.06
CA GLU A 148 -9.18 -9.29 -5.98
C GLU A 148 -7.69 -8.95 -5.91
N TYR A 149 -7.21 -8.16 -6.87
CA TYR A 149 -5.81 -7.76 -6.92
C TYR A 149 -5.35 -6.98 -5.69
N LEU A 150 -6.12 -5.99 -5.24
CA LEU A 150 -5.71 -5.13 -4.13
C LEU A 150 -5.68 -5.88 -2.80
N MET A 151 -6.62 -6.81 -2.57
CA MET A 151 -6.62 -7.65 -1.38
C MET A 151 -5.41 -8.59 -1.35
N GLU A 152 -5.09 -9.23 -2.47
CA GLU A 152 -3.86 -10.03 -2.58
C GLU A 152 -2.60 -9.16 -2.42
N CYS A 153 -2.60 -7.96 -2.98
CA CYS A 153 -1.48 -7.03 -2.87
C CYS A 153 -1.22 -6.60 -1.41
N ILE A 154 -2.27 -6.35 -0.62
CA ILE A 154 -2.15 -6.10 0.83
C ILE A 154 -1.42 -7.28 1.49
N ILE A 155 -1.89 -8.51 1.23
CA ILE A 155 -1.30 -9.73 1.79
C ILE A 155 0.16 -9.86 1.40
N GLN A 156 0.53 -9.57 0.16
CA GLN A 156 1.91 -9.73 -0.34
C GLN A 156 2.88 -8.65 0.16
N VAL A 157 2.41 -7.42 0.35
CA VAL A 157 3.29 -6.25 0.49
C VAL A 157 3.57 -5.86 1.94
N PHE A 158 2.60 -6.02 2.84
CA PHE A 158 2.78 -5.67 4.26
C PHE A 158 3.32 -6.85 5.07
N PRO A 159 4.03 -6.63 6.20
CA PRO A 159 4.67 -7.68 6.99
C PRO A 159 3.67 -8.60 7.73
N ASP A 160 4.14 -9.77 8.16
CA ASP A 160 3.31 -10.82 8.78
C ASP A 160 2.70 -10.38 10.12
N GLU A 161 3.46 -9.63 10.91
CA GLU A 161 3.06 -9.08 12.20
C GLU A 161 1.83 -8.17 12.07
N PHE A 162 1.75 -7.42 10.96
CA PHE A 162 0.63 -6.52 10.71
C PHE A 162 -0.63 -7.34 10.43
N HIS A 163 -0.52 -8.36 9.58
CA HIS A 163 -1.64 -9.25 9.25
C HIS A 163 -2.22 -9.93 10.50
N LEU A 164 -1.37 -10.43 11.40
CA LEU A 164 -1.81 -11.06 12.65
C LEU A 164 -2.67 -10.13 13.52
N GLN A 165 -2.36 -8.83 13.49
CA GLN A 165 -3.04 -7.81 14.30
C GLN A 165 -4.22 -7.15 13.56
N THR A 166 -4.46 -7.53 12.31
CA THR A 166 -5.52 -6.96 11.47
C THR A 166 -6.37 -8.01 10.75
N LEU A 167 -6.37 -9.26 11.21
CA LEU A 167 -7.20 -10.33 10.61
C LEU A 167 -8.70 -9.97 10.63
N ASP A 168 -9.21 -9.49 11.76
CA ASP A 168 -10.63 -9.17 11.90
C ASP A 168 -11.11 -8.09 10.90
N PRO A 169 -10.50 -6.89 10.82
CA PRO A 169 -10.91 -5.89 9.82
C PRO A 169 -10.69 -6.37 8.39
N PHE A 170 -9.60 -7.11 8.10
CA PHE A 170 -9.34 -7.64 6.77
C PHE A 170 -10.42 -8.65 6.31
N LEU A 171 -10.76 -9.62 7.17
CA LEU A 171 -11.78 -10.63 6.89
C LEU A 171 -13.19 -10.02 6.80
N LYS A 172 -13.49 -9.01 7.63
CA LYS A 172 -14.74 -8.23 7.53
C LYS A 172 -14.84 -7.50 6.18
N SER A 173 -13.73 -7.02 5.63
CA SER A 173 -13.70 -6.45 4.28
C SER A 173 -13.85 -7.51 3.19
N CYS A 174 -13.31 -8.73 3.36
CA CYS A 174 -13.55 -9.84 2.44
C CYS A 174 -15.05 -10.15 2.25
N ALA A 175 -15.84 -10.04 3.33
CA ALA A 175 -17.29 -10.27 3.28
C ALA A 175 -18.07 -9.18 2.51
N GLN A 176 -17.44 -8.03 2.21
CA GLN A 176 -18.05 -6.89 1.51
C GLN A 176 -17.63 -6.80 0.03
N LEU A 177 -16.80 -7.74 -0.44
CA LEU A 177 -16.33 -7.76 -1.82
C LEU A 177 -17.46 -8.15 -2.78
N GLN A 178 -17.30 -7.77 -4.05
CA GLN A 178 -18.25 -8.10 -5.10
C GLN A 178 -18.33 -9.62 -5.29
N PRO A 179 -19.50 -10.17 -5.65
CA PRO A 179 -19.66 -11.63 -5.87
C PRO A 179 -18.73 -12.23 -6.93
N GLY A 180 -18.21 -11.40 -7.84
CA GLY A 180 -17.25 -11.82 -8.87
C GLY A 180 -15.81 -11.99 -8.38
N VAL A 181 -15.52 -11.68 -7.12
CA VAL A 181 -14.17 -11.81 -6.53
C VAL A 181 -13.95 -13.23 -6.04
N ASN A 182 -12.80 -13.81 -6.37
CA ASN A 182 -12.38 -15.10 -5.86
C ASN A 182 -11.83 -14.99 -4.43
N VAL A 183 -12.75 -14.81 -3.46
CA VAL A 183 -12.42 -14.68 -2.04
C VAL A 183 -11.65 -15.91 -1.53
N LYS A 184 -11.91 -17.10 -2.07
CA LYS A 184 -11.19 -18.32 -1.70
C LYS A 184 -9.68 -18.17 -1.91
N ASN A 185 -9.24 -17.63 -3.06
CA ASN A 185 -7.83 -17.45 -3.34
C ASN A 185 -7.17 -16.43 -2.39
N ILE A 186 -7.86 -15.35 -2.07
CA ILE A 186 -7.41 -14.33 -1.10
C ILE A 186 -7.17 -14.98 0.27
N ILE A 187 -8.11 -15.80 0.74
CA ILE A 187 -7.99 -16.48 2.04
C ILE A 187 -6.89 -17.53 2.04
N ILE A 188 -6.75 -18.32 0.96
CA ILE A 188 -5.64 -19.28 0.82
C ILE A 188 -4.31 -18.55 0.89
N SER A 189 -4.15 -17.44 0.15
CA SER A 189 -2.91 -16.64 0.16
C SER A 189 -2.56 -16.14 1.56
N LEU A 190 -3.56 -15.67 2.33
CA LEU A 190 -3.35 -15.24 3.72
C LEU A 190 -2.93 -16.40 4.63
N ILE A 191 -3.62 -17.54 4.55
CA ILE A 191 -3.33 -18.72 5.37
C ILE A 191 -1.93 -19.26 5.07
N ASP A 192 -1.59 -19.42 3.79
CA ASP A 192 -0.27 -19.91 3.36
C ASP A 192 0.84 -19.00 3.89
N ARG A 193 0.62 -17.69 3.81
CA ARG A 193 1.54 -16.69 4.32
C ARG A 193 1.76 -16.81 5.83
N LEU A 194 0.68 -16.93 6.62
CA LEU A 194 0.77 -17.09 8.08
C LEU A 194 1.35 -18.46 8.49
N ALA A 195 1.07 -19.51 7.73
CA ALA A 195 1.66 -20.83 7.95
C ALA A 195 3.18 -20.79 7.78
N LEU A 196 3.67 -20.12 6.73
CA LEU A 196 5.11 -19.90 6.51
C LEU A 196 5.74 -19.06 7.62
N TYR A 197 5.05 -18.02 8.10
CA TYR A 197 5.50 -17.23 9.24
C TYR A 197 5.68 -18.08 10.51
N ASN A 198 4.67 -18.90 10.84
CA ASN A 198 4.72 -19.79 12.01
C ASN A 198 5.88 -20.80 11.91
N GLN A 199 6.13 -21.36 10.73
CA GLN A 199 7.26 -22.28 10.52
C GLN A 199 8.63 -21.61 10.71
N ARG A 200 8.77 -20.31 10.35
CA ARG A 200 9.99 -19.55 10.58
C ARG A 200 10.21 -19.28 12.08
N ASN A 201 9.18 -18.85 12.79
CA ASN A 201 9.27 -18.56 14.24
C ASN A 201 9.45 -19.83 15.08
N GLY A 202 8.84 -20.94 14.68
CA GLY A 202 9.03 -22.25 15.32
C GLY A 202 10.49 -22.73 15.23
N LYS A 203 11.16 -22.49 14.10
CA LYS A 203 12.59 -22.83 13.93
C LYS A 203 13.52 -21.98 14.79
N VAL A 204 13.25 -20.68 14.93
CA VAL A 204 14.04 -19.76 15.79
C VAL A 204 13.93 -20.16 17.26
N THR A 205 12.76 -20.64 17.69
CA THR A 205 12.54 -21.07 19.08
C THR A 205 13.28 -22.38 19.39
N GLN A 206 13.40 -23.29 18.41
CA GLN A 206 14.11 -24.57 18.60
C GLN A 206 15.64 -24.45 18.61
N THR A 207 16.24 -23.55 17.81
CA THR A 207 17.70 -23.30 17.87
C THR A 207 18.14 -22.59 19.15
N SER A 208 17.26 -21.77 19.73
CA SER A 208 17.51 -21.10 21.01
C SER A 208 17.59 -22.07 22.19
N ALA A 209 16.73 -23.10 22.20
CA ALA A 209 16.71 -24.13 23.25
C ALA A 209 17.94 -25.06 23.20
N GLY A 210 18.47 -25.36 22.01
CA GLY A 210 19.65 -26.22 21.86
C GLY A 210 20.97 -25.61 22.32
N THR A 211 21.03 -24.29 22.53
CA THR A 211 22.25 -23.62 22.99
C THR A 211 22.35 -23.55 24.51
N THR A 212 21.21 -23.59 25.22
CA THR A 212 21.16 -23.55 26.69
C THR A 212 21.55 -24.88 27.34
N GLU A 213 21.31 -26.01 26.66
CA GLU A 213 21.69 -27.33 27.19
C GLU A 213 23.20 -27.59 27.14
N ILE A 214 23.93 -27.03 26.16
CA ILE A 214 25.38 -27.26 26.00
C ILE A 214 26.20 -26.52 27.07
N ILE A 215 25.73 -25.36 27.57
CA ILE A 215 26.44 -24.59 28.60
C ILE A 215 26.30 -25.24 30.00
N SER A 216 25.29 -26.09 30.21
CA SER A 216 25.09 -26.81 31.48
C SER A 216 25.86 -28.13 31.61
N ALA A 217 26.60 -28.54 30.56
CA ALA A 217 27.27 -29.85 30.47
C ALA A 217 28.81 -29.74 30.44
N ILE A 218 29.38 -28.63 30.90
CA ILE A 218 30.84 -28.52 31.13
C ILE A 218 31.06 -28.56 32.65
N PRO A 219 31.74 -29.60 33.18
CA PRO A 219 32.03 -29.74 34.62
C PRO A 219 33.03 -28.69 35.14
#